data_AF-A0A6B9F025-F1
#
_entry.id   AF-A0A6B9F025-F1
#
_cell.length_a   1.000
_cell.length_b   1.000
_cell.length_c   1.000
_cell.angle_alpha   90.00
_cell.angle_beta   90.00
_cell.angle_gamma   90.00
#
_symmetry.space_group_name_H-M   'P 1'
#
loop_
_entity.id
_entity.type
_entity.pdbx_description
1 polymer ?
#
loop_
_entity_poly.entity_id
_entity_poly.type
_entity_poly.pdbx_seq_one_letter_code
_entity_poly.pdbx_strand_id
1 'polypeptide(L)'
;MTGSRAYRGERCMGGQLVYTPDGDVLDKHLHVLRRAPGGFDWGPEADEARIDQLAIALLADSATKNIALDHYKEFAEYLREELEGDEWRLPTSDISADTWSRDINVADETPSPGDVDITAVDFDEMTFAVERALCEQHDISIHQSVDNRREELEEARQAVQSETTDSEASETDTGGFEFPAASQ
;
A
#
# COMPACT_ATOMS: atom_id res chain seq x y z
N MET A 1 -15.76 -28.81 -23.56
CA MET A 1 -15.80 -27.34 -23.42
C MET A 1 -15.00 -27.01 -22.17
N THR A 2 -13.72 -26.72 -22.30
CA THR A 2 -12.89 -26.27 -21.17
C THR A 2 -13.27 -24.83 -20.90
N GLY A 3 -14.25 -24.61 -20.01
CA GLY A 3 -14.52 -23.28 -19.49
C GLY A 3 -13.22 -22.76 -18.89
N SER A 4 -12.81 -21.55 -19.27
CA SER A 4 -11.71 -20.85 -18.62
C SER A 4 -12.00 -20.82 -17.12
N ARG A 5 -11.11 -21.44 -16.31
CA ARG A 5 -11.19 -21.37 -14.85
C ARG A 5 -11.03 -19.91 -14.47
N ALA A 6 -12.04 -19.33 -13.83
CA ALA A 6 -12.07 -17.93 -13.47
C ALA A 6 -12.79 -17.75 -12.14
N TYR A 7 -12.25 -16.88 -11.30
CA TYR A 7 -12.95 -16.37 -10.14
C TYR A 7 -14.08 -15.46 -10.60
N ARG A 8 -15.14 -15.39 -9.79
CA ARG A 8 -16.29 -14.53 -10.06
C ARG A 8 -16.67 -13.78 -8.79
N GLY A 9 -16.82 -12.46 -8.88
CA GLY A 9 -17.48 -11.67 -7.85
C GLY A 9 -18.90 -11.31 -8.26
N GLU A 10 -19.79 -11.22 -7.28
CA GLU A 10 -21.16 -10.76 -7.44
C GLU A 10 -21.58 -9.95 -6.19
N ARG A 11 -22.13 -8.76 -6.41
CA ARG A 11 -22.80 -7.97 -5.37
C ARG A 11 -24.24 -8.44 -5.25
N CYS A 12 -24.54 -9.15 -4.17
CA CYS A 12 -25.89 -9.64 -3.87
C CYS A 12 -26.55 -8.79 -2.78
N MET A 13 -27.87 -8.96 -2.58
CA MET A 13 -28.55 -8.39 -1.40
C MET A 13 -27.96 -8.89 -0.06
N GLY A 14 -27.27 -10.04 -0.07
CA GLY A 14 -26.55 -10.60 1.08
C GLY A 14 -25.11 -10.07 1.26
N GLY A 15 -24.69 -9.11 0.45
CA GLY A 15 -23.32 -8.58 0.38
C GLY A 15 -22.53 -9.08 -0.82
N GLN A 16 -21.25 -8.74 -0.83
CA GLN A 16 -20.27 -9.11 -1.84
C GLN A 16 -19.85 -10.58 -1.69
N LEU A 17 -20.18 -11.42 -2.68
CA LEU A 17 -19.79 -12.82 -2.73
C LEU A 17 -18.75 -13.03 -3.83
N VAL A 18 -17.73 -13.83 -3.51
CA VAL A 18 -16.70 -14.23 -4.47
C VAL A 18 -16.65 -15.74 -4.52
N TYR A 19 -16.56 -16.28 -5.72
CA TYR A 19 -16.59 -17.70 -6.02
C TYR A 19 -15.25 -18.12 -6.64
N THR A 20 -14.78 -19.28 -6.21
CA THR A 20 -13.64 -19.98 -6.80
C THR A 20 -13.98 -20.47 -8.21
N PRO A 21 -12.97 -20.83 -9.02
CA PRO A 21 -13.20 -21.38 -10.35
C PRO A 21 -14.02 -22.66 -10.38
N ASP A 22 -14.06 -23.38 -9.25
CA ASP A 22 -14.79 -24.64 -9.10
C ASP A 22 -16.25 -24.40 -8.67
N GLY A 23 -16.63 -23.15 -8.39
CA GLY A 23 -17.99 -22.70 -8.07
C GLY A 23 -18.30 -22.59 -6.57
N ASP A 24 -17.34 -22.93 -5.70
CA ASP A 24 -17.47 -22.78 -4.26
C ASP A 24 -17.25 -21.33 -3.82
N VAL A 25 -17.86 -20.91 -2.71
CA VAL A 25 -17.61 -19.58 -2.12
C VAL A 25 -16.17 -19.50 -1.62
N LEU A 26 -15.45 -18.46 -2.03
CA LEU A 26 -14.05 -18.22 -1.64
C LEU A 26 -13.93 -18.02 -0.12
N ASP A 27 -13.05 -18.78 0.52
CA ASP A 27 -12.71 -18.55 1.92
C ASP A 27 -12.02 -17.20 2.08
N LYS A 28 -12.32 -16.49 3.18
CA LYS A 28 -11.73 -15.17 3.42
C LYS A 28 -10.25 -15.23 3.77
N HIS A 29 -9.70 -16.41 4.06
CA HIS A 29 -8.32 -16.63 4.44
C HIS A 29 -7.88 -15.75 5.63
N LEU A 30 -8.77 -15.55 6.61
CA LEU A 30 -8.51 -14.72 7.80
C LEU A 30 -7.34 -15.23 8.67
N HIS A 31 -6.91 -16.47 8.45
CA HIS A 31 -5.74 -17.08 9.09
C HIS A 31 -4.41 -16.68 8.44
N VAL A 32 -4.43 -16.10 7.22
CA VAL A 32 -3.27 -15.53 6.55
C VAL A 32 -2.99 -14.15 7.12
N LEU A 33 -3.92 -13.23 6.94
CA LEU A 33 -3.94 -11.90 7.54
C LEU A 33 -5.40 -11.45 7.67
N ARG A 34 -5.73 -10.90 8.85
CA ARG A 34 -7.09 -10.49 9.19
C ARG A 34 -7.25 -8.99 9.02
N ARG A 35 -7.75 -8.56 7.86
CA ARG A 35 -8.02 -7.15 7.53
C ARG A 35 -9.51 -6.84 7.66
N ALA A 36 -10.35 -7.55 6.91
CA ALA A 36 -11.80 -7.34 6.92
C ALA A 36 -12.56 -8.65 7.16
N PRO A 37 -12.83 -9.03 8.43
CA PRO A 37 -13.67 -10.20 8.72
C PRO A 37 -15.12 -10.04 8.19
N GLY A 38 -15.54 -8.80 7.93
CA GLY A 38 -16.87 -8.42 7.49
C GLY A 38 -17.18 -8.66 6.00
N GLY A 39 -16.23 -9.17 5.20
CA GLY A 39 -16.47 -9.46 3.78
C GLY A 39 -15.42 -8.86 2.85
N PHE A 40 -15.69 -9.01 1.56
CA PHE A 40 -14.89 -8.46 0.48
C PHE A 40 -15.53 -7.17 -0.05
N ASP A 41 -14.75 -6.41 -0.80
CA ASP A 41 -15.21 -5.33 -1.66
C ASP A 41 -14.20 -5.12 -2.78
N TRP A 42 -14.59 -4.43 -3.86
CA TRP A 42 -13.76 -4.22 -5.05
C TRP A 42 -14.18 -2.98 -5.82
N GLY A 43 -13.31 -2.55 -6.73
CA GLY A 43 -13.48 -1.34 -7.54
C GLY A 43 -13.01 -0.07 -6.82
N PRO A 44 -13.10 1.09 -7.49
CA PRO A 44 -12.47 2.34 -7.05
C PRO A 44 -12.91 2.79 -5.65
N GLU A 45 -14.19 2.61 -5.34
CA GLU A 45 -14.82 3.02 -4.08
C GLU A 45 -14.69 1.98 -2.95
N ALA A 46 -13.95 0.89 -3.16
CA ALA A 46 -13.81 -0.15 -2.16
C ALA A 46 -13.02 0.33 -0.93
N ASP A 47 -13.50 -0.05 0.25
CA ASP A 47 -12.76 0.09 1.50
C ASP A 47 -11.43 -0.69 1.44
N GLU A 48 -10.33 -0.06 1.87
CA GLU A 48 -8.98 -0.63 1.79
C GLU A 48 -8.91 -1.99 2.49
N ALA A 49 -9.45 -2.12 3.70
CA ALA A 49 -9.38 -3.37 4.44
C ALA A 49 -10.14 -4.50 3.74
N ARG A 50 -11.24 -4.18 3.04
CA ARG A 50 -12.06 -5.15 2.30
C ARG A 50 -11.43 -5.59 0.99
N ILE A 51 -10.84 -4.67 0.23
CA ILE A 51 -10.11 -5.02 -1.00
C ILE A 51 -8.79 -5.72 -0.70
N ASP A 52 -8.10 -5.34 0.38
CA ASP A 52 -6.95 -6.09 0.91
C ASP A 52 -7.35 -7.53 1.21
N GLN A 53 -8.46 -7.72 1.92
CA GLN A 53 -8.92 -9.07 2.27
C GLN A 53 -9.26 -9.90 1.04
N LEU A 54 -9.82 -9.27 -0.01
CA LEU A 54 -10.07 -9.93 -1.28
C LEU A 54 -8.77 -10.35 -1.97
N ALA A 55 -7.80 -9.44 -2.07
CA ALA A 55 -6.50 -9.72 -2.66
C ALA A 55 -5.78 -10.86 -1.93
N ILE A 56 -5.76 -10.83 -0.59
CA ILE A 56 -5.21 -11.92 0.25
C ILE A 56 -5.91 -13.24 -0.04
N ALA A 57 -7.25 -13.25 -0.08
CA ALA A 57 -8.01 -14.47 -0.29
C ALA A 57 -7.76 -15.08 -1.68
N LEU A 58 -7.70 -14.24 -2.72
CA LEU A 58 -7.43 -14.68 -4.08
C LEU A 58 -6.01 -15.22 -4.24
N LEU A 59 -5.00 -14.49 -3.74
CA LEU A 59 -3.60 -14.94 -3.81
C LEU A 59 -3.33 -16.16 -2.92
N ALA A 60 -3.99 -16.28 -1.76
CA ALA A 60 -3.81 -17.44 -0.90
C ALA A 60 -4.47 -18.71 -1.47
N ASP A 61 -5.55 -18.56 -2.24
CA ASP A 61 -6.22 -19.67 -2.93
C ASP A 61 -5.48 -20.08 -4.20
N SER A 62 -4.95 -19.12 -4.98
CA SER A 62 -4.25 -19.39 -6.24
C SER A 62 -2.75 -19.69 -6.08
N ALA A 63 -2.12 -19.20 -5.02
CA ALA A 63 -0.69 -19.24 -4.78
C ALA A 63 -0.35 -19.65 -3.33
N THR A 64 0.82 -19.24 -2.82
CA THR A 64 1.25 -19.57 -1.45
C THR A 64 0.97 -18.42 -0.49
N LYS A 65 0.86 -18.75 0.80
CA LYS A 65 0.70 -17.75 1.86
C LYS A 65 1.76 -16.64 1.82
N ASN A 66 3.01 -16.96 1.48
CA ASN A 66 4.10 -15.98 1.44
C ASN A 66 3.87 -14.98 0.30
N ILE A 67 3.59 -15.47 -0.91
CA ILE A 67 3.24 -14.63 -2.06
C ILE A 67 2.04 -13.73 -1.74
N ALA A 68 1.02 -14.28 -1.07
CA ALA A 68 -0.14 -13.50 -0.66
C ALA A 68 0.23 -12.38 0.31
N LEU A 69 1.10 -12.62 1.30
CA LEU A 69 1.52 -11.58 2.24
C LEU A 69 2.42 -10.52 1.60
N ASP A 70 3.28 -10.94 0.68
CA ASP A 70 4.28 -10.07 0.07
C ASP A 70 3.67 -9.14 -1.01
N HIS A 71 2.57 -9.55 -1.66
CA HIS A 71 2.05 -8.86 -2.86
C HIS A 71 0.57 -8.46 -2.81
N TYR A 72 -0.16 -8.71 -1.71
CA TYR A 72 -1.60 -8.41 -1.71
C TYR A 72 -1.92 -6.92 -1.86
N LYS A 73 -1.02 -6.01 -1.47
CA LYS A 73 -1.27 -4.57 -1.56
C LYS A 73 -1.22 -4.10 -3.01
N GLU A 74 -0.19 -4.48 -3.74
CA GLU A 74 -0.08 -4.21 -5.18
C GLU A 74 -1.23 -4.89 -5.94
N PHE A 75 -1.58 -6.12 -5.55
CA PHE A 75 -2.71 -6.78 -6.16
C PHE A 75 -4.04 -6.09 -5.83
N ALA A 76 -4.23 -5.58 -4.62
CA ALA A 76 -5.43 -4.83 -4.24
C ALA A 76 -5.61 -3.56 -5.09
N GLU A 77 -4.52 -2.84 -5.39
CA GLU A 77 -4.57 -1.69 -6.32
C GLU A 77 -4.97 -2.12 -7.73
N TYR A 78 -4.39 -3.20 -8.25
CA TYR A 78 -4.83 -3.78 -9.52
C TYR A 78 -6.33 -4.15 -9.50
N LEU A 79 -6.81 -4.78 -8.43
CA LEU A 79 -8.23 -5.11 -8.29
C LEU A 79 -9.12 -3.87 -8.18
N ARG A 80 -8.60 -2.75 -7.66
CA ARG A 80 -9.33 -1.48 -7.55
C ARG A 80 -9.60 -0.90 -8.93
N GLU A 81 -8.63 -1.00 -9.82
CA GLU A 81 -8.70 -0.49 -11.19
C GLU A 81 -9.42 -1.45 -12.14
N GLU A 82 -9.17 -2.76 -12.01
CA GLU A 82 -9.67 -3.76 -12.96
C GLU A 82 -11.11 -4.21 -12.64
N LEU A 83 -11.46 -4.35 -11.35
CA LEU A 83 -12.75 -4.91 -10.96
C LEU A 83 -13.82 -3.83 -10.79
N GLU A 84 -14.56 -3.57 -11.87
CA GLU A 84 -15.68 -2.64 -11.84
C GLU A 84 -17.05 -3.34 -11.88
N GLY A 85 -18.06 -2.65 -11.35
CA GLY A 85 -19.46 -3.08 -11.41
C GLY A 85 -19.88 -4.12 -10.37
N ASP A 86 -21.11 -4.63 -10.56
CA ASP A 86 -21.74 -5.57 -9.63
C ASP A 86 -21.31 -7.03 -9.86
N GLU A 87 -20.77 -7.34 -11.04
CA GLU A 87 -20.29 -8.66 -11.40
C GLU A 87 -18.97 -8.56 -12.17
N TRP A 88 -18.00 -9.41 -11.83
CA TRP A 88 -16.73 -9.49 -12.54
C TRP A 88 -16.29 -10.95 -12.71
N ARG A 89 -15.39 -11.18 -13.65
CA ARG A 89 -14.72 -12.47 -13.85
C ARG A 89 -13.23 -12.26 -14.03
N LEU A 90 -12.44 -12.93 -13.21
CA LEU A 90 -10.98 -12.83 -13.24
C LEU A 90 -10.40 -14.22 -13.55
N PRO A 91 -9.80 -14.42 -14.75
CA PRO A 91 -9.14 -15.66 -15.12
C PRO A 91 -8.06 -16.07 -14.13
N THR A 92 -7.92 -17.37 -13.87
CA THR A 92 -6.84 -17.88 -12.98
C THR A 92 -5.44 -17.60 -13.51
N SER A 93 -5.28 -17.34 -14.82
CA SER A 93 -4.02 -16.91 -15.42
C SER A 93 -3.53 -15.57 -14.89
N ASP A 94 -4.46 -14.68 -14.54
CA ASP A 94 -4.14 -13.31 -14.17
C ASP A 94 -3.78 -13.20 -12.68
N ILE A 95 -4.16 -14.22 -11.90
CA ILE A 95 -3.89 -14.37 -10.45
C ILE A 95 -2.83 -15.45 -10.19
N SER A 96 -2.15 -15.95 -11.24
CA SER A 96 -1.27 -17.10 -11.08
C SER A 96 -0.04 -16.75 -10.24
N ALA A 97 0.45 -17.74 -9.49
CA ALA A 97 1.74 -17.61 -8.80
C ALA A 97 2.82 -17.15 -9.78
N ASP A 98 2.92 -17.70 -10.99
CA ASP A 98 3.90 -17.26 -11.98
C ASP A 98 3.77 -15.78 -12.41
N THR A 99 2.56 -15.22 -12.34
CA THR A 99 2.30 -13.80 -12.59
C THR A 99 2.84 -12.96 -11.43
N TRP A 100 2.44 -13.28 -10.20
CA TRP A 100 2.73 -12.50 -8.98
C TRP A 100 4.00 -12.89 -8.24
N SER A 101 4.66 -13.99 -8.62
CA SER A 101 5.94 -14.49 -8.08
C SER A 101 7.11 -14.22 -8.99
N ARG A 102 6.87 -13.86 -10.26
CA ARG A 102 7.83 -12.99 -10.93
C ARG A 102 7.84 -11.73 -10.10
N ASP A 103 9.00 -11.17 -9.82
CA ASP A 103 9.10 -9.79 -9.36
C ASP A 103 8.29 -8.94 -10.35
N ILE A 104 6.98 -8.77 -10.13
CA ILE A 104 6.19 -7.86 -10.91
C ILE A 104 6.79 -6.55 -10.47
N ASN A 105 7.58 -6.02 -11.38
CA ASN A 105 8.16 -4.70 -11.29
C ASN A 105 7.03 -3.67 -11.46
N VAL A 106 5.99 -3.73 -10.62
CA VAL A 106 5.28 -2.52 -10.18
C VAL A 106 6.30 -1.55 -9.54
N ALA A 107 7.46 -2.09 -9.17
CA ALA A 107 8.70 -1.40 -8.83
C ALA A 107 9.41 -0.63 -9.96
N ASP A 108 8.96 -0.62 -11.23
CA ASP A 108 9.51 0.38 -12.18
C ASP A 108 9.05 1.80 -11.84
N GLU A 109 7.99 1.93 -11.04
CA GLU A 109 7.49 3.20 -10.48
C GLU A 109 7.58 3.29 -8.95
N THR A 110 8.06 2.25 -8.25
CA THR A 110 8.27 2.36 -6.80
C THR A 110 9.61 3.07 -6.57
N PRO A 111 9.60 4.31 -6.07
CA PRO A 111 10.84 5.03 -5.79
C PRO A 111 11.64 4.29 -4.71
N SER A 112 12.97 4.41 -4.76
CA SER A 112 13.79 3.89 -3.67
C SER A 112 13.41 4.59 -2.36
N PRO A 113 13.49 3.93 -1.19
CA PRO A 113 13.16 4.54 0.09
C PRO A 113 13.99 5.81 0.39
N GLY A 114 15.20 5.93 -0.16
CA GLY A 114 16.02 7.14 -0.01
C GLY A 114 15.72 8.27 -1.00
N ASP A 115 14.92 8.02 -2.04
CA ASP A 115 14.61 9.00 -3.09
C ASP A 115 13.33 9.81 -2.77
N VAL A 116 12.57 9.40 -1.76
CA VAL A 116 11.34 10.08 -1.34
C VAL A 116 11.63 10.98 -0.14
N ASP A 117 11.34 12.27 -0.29
CA ASP A 117 11.42 13.22 0.81
C ASP A 117 10.07 13.31 1.54
N ILE A 118 10.00 12.71 2.73
CA ILE A 118 8.80 12.71 3.58
C ILE A 118 8.28 14.13 3.90
N THR A 119 9.13 15.16 3.84
CA THR A 119 8.71 16.54 4.13
C THR A 119 7.96 17.19 2.98
N ALA A 120 8.20 16.74 1.74
CA ALA A 120 7.66 17.31 0.51
C ALA A 120 6.46 16.54 -0.06
N VAL A 121 6.22 15.31 0.40
CA VAL A 121 5.10 14.48 -0.06
C VAL A 121 3.77 14.94 0.55
N ASP A 122 2.73 14.93 -0.28
CA ASP A 122 1.34 15.03 0.17
C ASP A 122 0.80 13.61 0.45
N PHE A 123 0.54 13.30 1.72
CA PHE A 123 0.07 11.97 2.13
C PHE A 123 -1.34 11.64 1.63
N ASP A 124 -2.15 12.64 1.29
CA ASP A 124 -3.50 12.41 0.76
C ASP A 124 -3.49 12.11 -0.74
N GLU A 125 -2.53 12.65 -1.48
CA GLU A 125 -2.41 12.47 -2.94
C GLU A 125 -1.35 11.44 -3.35
N MET A 126 -0.53 10.93 -2.42
CA MET A 126 0.53 9.98 -2.75
C MET A 126 -0.01 8.64 -3.26
N THR A 127 0.74 8.02 -4.16
CA THR A 127 0.47 6.65 -4.60
C THR A 127 0.90 5.64 -3.54
N PHE A 128 0.34 4.43 -3.58
CA PHE A 128 0.75 3.34 -2.69
C PHE A 128 2.27 3.03 -2.82
N ALA A 129 2.85 3.20 -4.01
CA ALA A 129 4.28 2.99 -4.24
C ALA A 129 5.14 3.95 -3.40
N VAL A 130 4.74 5.24 -3.36
CA VAL A 130 5.41 6.27 -2.55
C VAL A 130 5.22 5.97 -1.05
N GLU A 131 3.99 5.63 -0.64
CA GLU A 131 3.71 5.27 0.75
C GLU A 131 4.53 4.05 1.21
N ARG A 132 4.67 3.03 0.36
CA ARG A 132 5.48 1.83 0.64
C ARG A 132 6.95 2.20 0.83
N ALA A 133 7.51 3.05 -0.03
CA ALA A 133 8.89 3.49 0.07
C ALA A 133 9.14 4.27 1.38
N LEU A 134 8.22 5.15 1.76
CA LEU A 134 8.29 5.87 3.04
C LEU A 134 8.15 4.94 4.24
N CYS A 135 7.25 3.95 4.18
CA CYS A 135 7.11 2.95 5.24
C CYS A 135 8.40 2.15 5.43
N GLU A 136 9.06 1.76 4.33
CA GLU A 136 10.35 1.06 4.37
C GLU A 136 11.47 1.95 4.93
N GLN A 137 11.53 3.22 4.52
CA GLN A 137 12.51 4.20 5.00
C GLN A 137 12.43 4.43 6.52
N HIS A 138 11.24 4.36 7.09
CA HIS A 138 10.97 4.67 8.49
C HIS A 138 10.63 3.44 9.35
N ASP A 139 10.88 2.22 8.86
CA ASP A 139 10.60 0.95 9.56
C ASP A 139 9.12 0.78 10.00
N ILE A 140 8.17 1.37 9.24
CA ILE A 140 6.72 1.30 9.49
C ILE A 140 6.14 0.07 8.80
N SER A 141 5.27 -0.66 9.50
CA SER A 141 4.67 -1.87 8.94
C SER A 141 3.53 -1.56 7.94
N ILE A 142 3.73 -1.96 6.68
CA ILE A 142 2.74 -1.82 5.59
C ILE A 142 1.46 -2.64 5.80
N HIS A 143 1.45 -3.58 6.75
CA HIS A 143 0.30 -4.43 7.04
C HIS A 143 -0.72 -3.79 8.01
N GLN A 144 -0.40 -2.63 8.58
CA GLN A 144 -1.32 -1.87 9.44
C GLN A 144 -2.36 -1.11 8.60
N SER A 145 -3.40 -0.56 9.23
CA SER A 145 -4.40 0.27 8.53
C SER A 145 -3.73 1.52 7.93
N VAL A 146 -4.28 2.07 6.85
CA VAL A 146 -3.83 3.37 6.32
C VAL A 146 -3.79 4.43 7.40
N ASP A 147 -4.83 4.52 8.24
CA ASP A 147 -4.88 5.52 9.32
C ASP A 147 -3.66 5.42 10.25
N ASN A 148 -3.31 4.21 10.70
CA ASN A 148 -2.14 4.00 11.57
C ASN A 148 -0.84 4.31 10.83
N ARG A 149 -0.69 3.84 9.58
CA ARG A 149 0.53 4.06 8.80
C ARG A 149 0.75 5.55 8.53
N ARG A 150 -0.31 6.28 8.17
CA ARG A 150 -0.26 7.73 7.94
C ARG A 150 0.00 8.51 9.23
N GLU A 151 -0.56 8.07 10.35
CA GLU A 151 -0.24 8.65 11.67
C GLU A 151 1.26 8.50 11.99
N GLU A 152 1.82 7.29 11.86
CA GLU A 152 3.26 7.05 12.09
C GLU A 152 4.15 7.82 11.10
N LEU A 153 3.73 7.97 9.83
CA LEU A 153 4.44 8.78 8.83
C LEU A 153 4.42 10.28 9.19
N GLU A 154 3.31 10.79 9.72
CA GLU A 154 3.22 12.19 10.16
C GLU A 154 4.12 12.45 11.37
N GLU A 155 4.24 11.49 12.30
CA GLU A 155 5.20 11.56 13.40
C GLU A 155 6.65 11.56 12.89
N ALA A 156 6.97 10.69 11.93
CA ALA A 156 8.29 10.65 11.30
C ALA A 156 8.62 11.95 10.57
N ARG A 157 7.67 12.55 9.86
CA ARG A 157 7.81 13.86 9.20
C ARG A 157 8.15 14.96 10.19
N GLN A 158 7.46 15.00 11.33
CA GLN A 158 7.68 16.00 12.38
C GLN A 158 9.07 15.84 13.03
N ALA A 159 9.54 14.61 13.20
CA ALA A 159 10.88 14.33 13.71
C ALA A 159 11.95 14.89 12.76
N VAL A 160 11.86 14.59 11.46
CA VAL A 160 12.81 15.08 10.45
C VAL A 160 12.82 16.62 10.38
N GLN A 161 11.64 17.25 10.38
CA GLN A 161 11.54 18.72 10.38
C GLN A 161 12.16 19.36 11.62
N SER A 162 12.04 18.71 12.79
CA SER A 162 12.62 19.19 14.04
C SER A 162 14.16 19.12 14.02
N GLU A 163 14.73 18.04 13.48
CA GLU A 163 16.19 17.88 13.32
C GLU A 163 16.80 18.89 12.34
N THR A 164 16.09 19.23 11.25
CA THR A 164 16.53 20.26 10.31
C THR A 164 16.49 21.67 10.92
N THR A 165 15.49 21.96 11.76
CA THR A 165 15.33 23.30 12.37
C THR A 165 16.35 23.56 13.47
N ASP A 166 16.72 22.53 14.25
CA ASP A 166 17.76 22.64 15.30
C ASP A 166 19.16 22.86 14.70
N SER A 167 19.39 22.33 13.50
CA SER A 167 20.64 22.49 12.76
C SER A 167 20.85 23.92 12.20
N GLU A 168 19.79 24.57 11.72
CA GLU A 168 19.88 25.96 11.21
C GLU A 168 19.93 27.02 12.33
N ALA A 169 19.43 26.71 13.54
CA ALA A 169 19.46 27.64 14.67
C ALA A 169 20.86 27.84 15.29
N SER A 170 21.86 27.05 14.86
CA SER A 170 23.22 27.08 15.41
C SER A 170 24.22 27.93 14.61
N GLU A 171 23.84 28.53 13.47
CA GLU A 171 24.76 29.31 12.61
C GLU A 171 24.64 30.85 12.70
N THR A 172 24.04 31.40 13.76
CA THR A 172 24.05 32.86 13.98
C THR A 172 24.59 33.29 15.34
N ASP A 173 25.86 33.04 15.63
CA ASP A 173 26.62 33.91 16.55
C ASP A 173 28.13 33.84 16.32
N THR A 174 28.63 34.60 15.33
CA THR A 174 29.99 35.12 15.41
C THR A 174 29.99 36.61 15.13
N GLY A 175 29.69 37.35 16.20
CA GLY A 175 30.49 38.49 16.64
C GLY A 175 30.70 39.64 15.66
N GLY A 176 29.86 40.67 15.78
CA GLY A 176 30.22 42.02 15.36
C GLY A 176 31.45 42.50 16.13
N PHE A 177 32.62 42.47 15.47
CA PHE A 177 33.82 43.13 15.95
C PHE A 177 33.84 44.58 15.40
N GLU A 178 33.40 45.51 16.25
CA GLU A 178 33.54 46.95 16.03
C GLU A 178 35.01 47.36 16.24
N PHE A 179 35.67 47.84 15.18
CA PHE A 179 37.03 48.37 15.25
C PHE A 179 37.00 49.87 15.62
N PRO A 180 37.70 50.33 16.68
CA PRO A 180 37.79 51.76 16.96
C PRO A 180 38.78 52.45 16.01
N ALA A 181 38.41 53.66 15.61
CA ALA A 181 39.15 54.55 14.73
C ALA A 181 40.53 54.93 15.28
N ALA A 182 41.56 54.89 14.43
CA ALA A 182 42.84 55.53 14.68
C ALA A 182 42.93 56.83 13.85
N SER A 183 43.02 57.95 14.57
CA SER A 183 43.29 59.28 14.02
C SER A 183 44.75 59.39 13.55
N GLN A 184 44.97 60.09 12.45
CA GLN A 184 46.21 60.85 12.17
C GLN A 184 45.86 62.18 11.53
#